data_AF-A0A6C0BK86-F1
#
_entry.id   AF-A0A6C0BK86-F1
#
_cell.length_a   1.000
_cell.length_b   1.000
_cell.length_c   1.000
_cell.angle_alpha   90.00
_cell.angle_beta   90.00
_cell.angle_gamma   90.00
#
_symmetry.space_group_name_H-M   'P 1'
#
loop_
_entity.id
_entity.type
_entity.pdbx_description
1 polymer ?
#
loop_
_entity_poly.entity_id
_entity_poly.type
_entity_poly.pdbx_seq_one_letter_code
_entity_poly.pdbx_strand_id
1 'polypeptide(L)'
;MNPCPTGATGPPGVTGSTGLPGRQNSDYIFDNKSVVLAATGNDATFKVGDMNAPAATVEAILPLVSSGVVECIHMLSGSHNVTLSEVTNLTIVNWGPATITSLTITDSFEITFLDVIVTGATTITTSDNISFKASSLADINCTSSARTDIRDCTITQSSATGSVIQLLGCLDFIIQSNTIIATTASPVIDSQFSIGVLRDNLIRAPSASSLISDSGPDRVQMTHNTLITSNGLALSEGNPDQQIYNNSVHNLGVTAQLTEVNTFNHTAGFTTQGEISNIDMGTRMNGLIRRTLTSSDGATVQLNLESPSVILILATTAVLLPDMPSDGMIIETIAEASHTIQSNGPQLLIVKTGQLLNQISVAAGVSTRLQYSPDAGAWIVTSLTTII
;
A
#
# COMPACT_ATOMS: atom_id res chain seq x y z
N MET A 1 28.64 20.55 -22.32
CA MET A 1 27.49 21.08 -21.57
C MET A 1 26.24 20.65 -22.30
N ASN A 2 25.50 19.65 -21.80
CA ASN A 2 24.17 19.35 -22.32
C ASN A 2 23.22 20.39 -21.72
N PRO A 3 22.51 21.19 -22.53
CA PRO A 3 21.53 22.12 -22.00
C PRO A 3 20.37 21.34 -21.37
N CYS A 4 19.92 21.79 -20.19
CA CYS A 4 18.70 21.27 -19.56
C CYS A 4 17.54 21.36 -20.56
N PRO A 5 16.63 20.37 -20.62
CA PRO A 5 15.50 20.40 -21.55
C PRO A 5 14.61 21.61 -21.26
N THR A 6 14.46 22.51 -22.25
CA THR A 6 13.51 23.62 -22.22
C THR A 6 12.24 23.25 -23.01
N GLY A 7 11.08 23.78 -22.61
CA GLY A 7 9.78 23.50 -23.25
C GLY A 7 8.79 22.75 -22.34
N ALA A 8 7.76 22.14 -22.95
CA ALA A 8 6.63 21.50 -22.24
C ALA A 8 7.02 20.26 -21.39
N THR A 9 8.25 19.78 -21.50
CA THR A 9 8.79 18.60 -20.80
C THR A 9 9.84 18.97 -19.73
N GLY A 10 10.08 20.26 -19.46
CA GLY A 10 11.02 20.70 -18.43
C GLY A 10 10.38 20.77 -17.02
N PRO A 11 11.16 20.62 -15.93
CA PRO A 11 10.66 20.78 -14.57
C PRO A 11 10.13 22.21 -14.34
N PRO A 12 9.11 22.40 -13.48
CA PRO A 12 8.61 23.74 -13.13
C PRO A 12 9.70 24.58 -12.46
N GLY A 13 9.72 25.89 -12.70
CA GLY A 13 10.61 26.84 -12.00
C GLY A 13 11.94 27.17 -12.71
N VAL A 14 12.25 26.55 -13.85
CA VAL A 14 13.38 26.95 -14.71
C VAL A 14 12.92 27.98 -15.75
N THR A 15 13.65 29.09 -15.88
CA THR A 15 13.35 30.16 -16.86
C THR A 15 13.28 29.60 -18.28
N GLY A 16 12.10 29.61 -18.90
CA GLY A 16 11.84 29.06 -20.24
C GLY A 16 11.20 27.66 -20.30
N SER A 17 10.84 27.07 -19.14
CA SER A 17 10.04 25.83 -19.06
C SER A 17 8.55 26.17 -18.84
N THR A 18 7.67 25.58 -19.65
CA THR A 18 6.20 25.71 -19.54
C THR A 18 5.56 24.36 -19.17
N GLY A 19 6.30 23.49 -18.46
CA GLY A 19 5.81 22.18 -18.05
C GLY A 19 4.40 22.26 -17.47
N LEU A 20 3.56 21.27 -17.80
CA LEU A 20 2.22 21.14 -17.24
C LEU A 20 2.31 21.28 -15.70
N PRO A 21 1.32 21.91 -15.04
CA PRO A 21 1.30 21.94 -13.58
C PRO A 21 1.27 20.49 -13.08
N GLY A 22 2.43 20.02 -12.62
CA GLY A 22 2.55 18.73 -11.94
C GLY A 22 1.63 18.74 -10.72
N ARG A 23 1.14 17.56 -10.34
CA ARG A 23 0.35 17.33 -9.11
C ARG A 23 0.83 18.28 -8.01
N GLN A 24 -0.03 19.20 -7.57
CA GLN A 24 0.22 19.98 -6.37
C GLN A 24 0.01 19.09 -5.14
N ASN A 25 0.94 18.15 -4.93
CA ASN A 25 1.21 17.60 -3.62
C ASN A 25 2.38 18.44 -3.10
N SER A 26 2.13 19.30 -2.10
CA SER A 26 3.15 20.14 -1.45
C SER A 26 4.40 19.37 -1.01
N ASP A 27 4.27 18.06 -0.83
CA ASP A 27 5.29 17.18 -0.27
C ASP A 27 6.37 16.74 -1.28
N TYR A 28 6.24 17.15 -2.55
CA TYR A 28 7.24 16.92 -3.61
C TYR A 28 8.02 18.20 -3.96
N ILE A 29 7.89 19.27 -3.18
CA ILE A 29 8.57 20.55 -3.44
C ILE A 29 10.04 20.46 -3.03
N PHE A 30 10.95 20.85 -3.92
CA PHE A 30 12.33 21.16 -3.54
C PHE A 30 12.41 22.60 -3.07
N ASP A 31 12.97 22.84 -1.89
CA ASP A 31 13.14 24.17 -1.35
C ASP A 31 14.50 24.34 -0.63
N ASN A 32 14.66 25.46 0.07
CA ASN A 32 15.89 25.78 0.81
C ASN A 32 16.08 24.99 2.10
N LYS A 33 15.17 24.06 2.43
CA LYS A 33 15.29 23.08 3.53
C LYS A 33 15.37 21.64 3.02
N SER A 34 15.61 21.48 1.72
CA SER A 34 15.65 20.19 1.04
C SER A 34 17.08 19.77 0.73
N VAL A 35 17.39 18.48 0.84
CA VAL A 35 18.67 17.91 0.40
C VAL A 35 18.42 16.78 -0.60
N VAL A 36 19.23 16.70 -1.66
CA VAL A 36 19.23 15.55 -2.57
C VAL A 36 20.20 14.49 -2.06
N LEU A 37 19.75 13.25 -2.02
CA LEU A 37 20.56 12.06 -1.74
C LEU A 37 20.77 11.26 -3.03
N ALA A 38 22.02 11.02 -3.43
CA ALA A 38 22.35 10.30 -4.65
C ALA A 38 23.64 9.48 -4.53
N ALA A 39 23.74 8.38 -5.28
CA ALA A 39 24.92 7.51 -5.27
C ALA A 39 26.23 8.22 -5.64
N THR A 40 26.15 9.26 -6.47
CA THR A 40 27.31 10.08 -6.90
C THR A 40 27.50 11.34 -6.06
N GLY A 41 26.78 11.47 -4.95
CA GLY A 41 26.91 12.61 -4.05
C GLY A 41 28.25 12.70 -3.35
N ASN A 42 28.46 13.77 -2.60
CA ASN A 42 29.68 13.98 -1.82
C ASN A 42 29.36 14.65 -0.48
N ASP A 43 29.48 13.88 0.60
CA ASP A 43 29.17 14.29 1.96
C ASP A 43 30.02 15.48 2.47
N ALA A 44 31.20 15.71 1.89
CA ALA A 44 32.05 16.84 2.27
C ALA A 44 31.63 18.16 1.61
N THR A 45 30.84 18.10 0.53
CA THR A 45 30.55 19.27 -0.32
C THR A 45 29.08 19.44 -0.68
N PHE A 46 28.19 18.59 -0.16
CA PHE A 46 26.76 18.72 -0.40
C PHE A 46 26.22 20.04 0.16
N LYS A 47 25.07 20.47 -0.35
CA LYS A 47 24.44 21.72 0.08
C LYS A 47 22.93 21.57 0.19
N VAL A 48 22.38 22.15 1.26
CA VAL A 48 20.93 22.29 1.44
C VAL A 48 20.40 23.28 0.41
N GLY A 49 19.29 22.96 -0.23
CA GLY A 49 18.64 23.79 -1.25
C GLY A 49 19.35 23.84 -2.60
N ASP A 50 20.35 22.99 -2.84
CA ASP A 50 21.04 22.89 -4.13
C ASP A 50 20.98 21.46 -4.68
N MET A 51 20.12 21.24 -5.68
CA MET A 51 19.96 19.93 -6.32
C MET A 51 21.24 19.41 -6.98
N ASN A 52 22.19 20.28 -7.32
CA ASN A 52 23.42 19.91 -8.03
C ASN A 52 24.57 19.54 -7.09
N ALA A 53 24.36 19.66 -5.78
CA ALA A 53 25.32 19.27 -4.75
C ALA A 53 24.71 18.22 -3.81
N PRO A 54 24.40 17.00 -4.31
CA PRO A 54 23.78 15.96 -3.50
C PRO A 54 24.73 15.37 -2.46
N ALA A 55 24.17 14.92 -1.35
CA ALA A 55 24.86 14.08 -0.37
C ALA A 55 24.95 12.63 -0.87
N ALA A 56 25.98 11.91 -0.44
CA ALA A 56 26.16 10.48 -0.74
C ALA A 56 25.44 9.60 0.28
N THR A 57 25.41 10.02 1.55
CA THR A 57 24.87 9.24 2.67
C THR A 57 23.82 10.01 3.46
N VAL A 58 22.94 9.28 4.16
CA VAL A 58 21.92 9.87 5.03
C VAL A 58 22.57 10.41 6.30
N GLU A 59 23.58 9.71 6.82
CA GLU A 59 24.33 10.06 8.02
C GLU A 59 24.97 11.45 7.94
N ALA A 60 25.40 11.87 6.74
CA ALA A 60 25.90 13.22 6.52
C ALA A 60 24.81 14.31 6.64
N ILE A 61 23.55 13.96 6.38
CA ILE A 61 22.40 14.87 6.41
C ILE A 61 21.79 14.95 7.82
N LEU A 62 21.80 13.84 8.57
CA LEU A 62 21.09 13.72 9.86
C LEU A 62 21.38 14.86 10.86
N PRO A 63 22.63 15.35 11.06
CA PRO A 63 22.88 16.47 11.97
C PRO A 63 22.11 17.74 11.60
N LEU A 64 21.90 17.97 10.30
CA LEU A 64 21.14 19.13 9.80
C LEU A 64 19.64 18.94 10.02
N VAL A 65 19.15 17.71 9.90
CA VAL A 65 17.76 17.36 10.24
C VAL A 65 17.52 17.59 11.73
N SER A 66 18.38 17.07 12.61
CA SER A 66 18.26 17.25 14.06
C SER A 66 18.29 18.73 14.49
N SER A 67 18.96 19.59 13.71
CA SER A 67 18.97 21.04 13.93
C SER A 67 17.79 21.81 13.31
N GLY A 68 16.91 21.13 12.57
CA GLY A 68 15.78 21.72 11.84
C GLY A 68 16.15 22.49 10.58
N VAL A 69 17.39 22.40 10.12
CA VAL A 69 17.87 23.05 8.88
C VAL A 69 17.34 22.30 7.65
N VAL A 70 17.19 20.97 7.76
CA VAL A 70 16.65 20.11 6.71
C VAL A 70 15.33 19.51 7.19
N GLU A 71 14.29 19.66 6.38
CA GLU A 71 12.95 19.10 6.64
C GLU A 71 12.55 18.09 5.54
N CYS A 72 13.27 18.06 4.42
CA CYS A 72 12.99 17.14 3.32
C CYS A 72 14.27 16.50 2.73
N ILE A 73 14.27 15.18 2.55
CA ILE A 73 15.31 14.44 1.82
C ILE A 73 14.70 13.86 0.55
N HIS A 74 15.29 14.22 -0.59
CA HIS A 74 14.90 13.72 -1.90
C HIS A 74 15.87 12.64 -2.37
N MET A 75 15.43 11.38 -2.39
CA MET A 75 16.23 10.25 -2.83
C MET A 75 16.20 10.15 -4.35
N LEU A 76 17.35 10.36 -5.00
CA LEU A 76 17.45 10.37 -6.47
C LEU A 76 17.98 9.04 -7.02
N SER A 77 19.00 8.45 -6.38
CA SER A 77 19.60 7.19 -6.83
C SER A 77 20.40 6.52 -5.72
N GLY A 78 20.68 5.23 -5.90
CA GLY A 78 21.54 4.44 -5.00
C GLY A 78 20.76 3.58 -4.01
N SER A 79 21.51 2.80 -3.25
CA SER A 79 20.99 1.94 -2.18
C SER A 79 21.52 2.45 -0.85
N HIS A 80 20.59 2.76 0.06
CA HIS A 80 20.88 3.50 1.28
C HIS A 80 20.40 2.72 2.50
N ASN A 81 21.18 2.74 3.56
CA ASN A 81 20.70 2.37 4.89
C ASN A 81 20.17 3.64 5.55
N VAL A 82 18.98 3.57 6.14
CA VAL A 82 18.35 4.71 6.80
C VAL A 82 18.12 4.35 8.26
N THR A 83 18.84 5.03 9.15
CA THR A 83 18.61 4.95 10.60
C THR A 83 18.25 6.34 11.10
N LEU A 84 17.02 6.51 11.59
CA LEU A 84 16.52 7.75 12.18
C LEU A 84 16.42 7.54 13.69
N SER A 85 17.12 8.36 14.46
CA SER A 85 17.11 8.34 15.92
C SER A 85 16.96 9.76 16.42
N GLU A 86 15.96 10.00 17.29
CA GLU A 86 15.67 11.33 17.83
C GLU A 86 15.42 12.40 16.74
N VAL A 87 14.82 11.97 15.61
CA VAL A 87 14.49 12.85 14.48
C VAL A 87 13.06 13.34 14.59
N THR A 88 12.81 14.59 14.20
CA THR A 88 11.45 15.16 14.18
C THR A 88 11.20 15.95 12.89
N ASN A 89 9.97 15.91 12.38
CA ASN A 89 9.50 16.73 11.26
C ASN A 89 10.35 16.54 9.98
N LEU A 90 10.45 15.29 9.53
CA LEU A 90 11.20 14.92 8.33
C LEU A 90 10.30 14.26 7.30
N THR A 91 10.38 14.75 6.07
CA THR A 91 9.83 14.05 4.90
C THR A 91 10.97 13.42 4.10
N ILE A 92 10.83 12.15 3.75
CA ILE A 92 11.72 11.45 2.82
C ILE A 92 10.89 11.05 1.60
N VAL A 93 11.27 11.58 0.45
CA VAL A 93 10.58 11.31 -0.82
C VAL A 93 11.52 10.67 -1.82
N ASN A 94 11.03 9.67 -2.53
CA ASN A 94 11.76 9.07 -3.63
C ASN A 94 11.44 9.77 -4.94
N TRP A 95 12.47 10.16 -5.69
CA TRP A 95 12.36 10.86 -6.98
C TRP A 95 12.96 10.08 -8.14
N GLY A 96 13.65 9.00 -7.86
CA GLY A 96 14.31 8.20 -8.87
C GLY A 96 14.42 6.74 -8.46
N PRO A 97 15.32 5.97 -9.09
CA PRO A 97 15.49 4.55 -8.80
C PRO A 97 16.30 4.32 -7.51
N ALA A 98 16.05 5.11 -6.46
CA ALA A 98 16.69 4.90 -5.16
C ALA A 98 15.95 3.83 -4.36
N THR A 99 16.70 3.14 -3.50
CA THR A 99 16.20 2.09 -2.62
C THR A 99 16.73 2.26 -1.21
N ILE A 100 15.94 1.88 -0.22
CA ILE A 100 16.35 1.73 1.17
C ILE A 100 16.56 0.24 1.45
N THR A 101 17.76 -0.15 1.82
CA THR A 101 18.11 -1.56 2.10
C THR A 101 17.79 -1.99 3.53
N SER A 102 17.79 -1.04 4.47
CA SER A 102 17.30 -1.22 5.83
C SER A 102 16.73 0.10 6.35
N LEU A 103 15.55 0.06 6.97
CA LEU A 103 14.92 1.24 7.56
C LEU A 103 14.68 1.00 9.06
N THR A 104 15.33 1.79 9.89
CA THR A 104 15.15 1.79 11.35
C THR A 104 14.78 3.18 11.82
N ILE A 105 13.68 3.29 12.56
CA ILE A 105 13.16 4.52 13.13
C ILE A 105 13.01 4.32 14.63
N THR A 106 13.69 5.14 15.42
CA THR A 106 13.71 5.01 16.89
C THR A 106 13.56 6.38 17.53
N ASP A 107 12.72 6.48 18.57
CA ASP A 107 12.50 7.71 19.33
C ASP A 107 12.25 8.94 18.44
N SER A 108 11.53 8.77 17.34
CA SER A 108 11.33 9.79 16.30
C SER A 108 9.86 10.14 16.12
N PHE A 109 9.60 11.36 15.65
CA PHE A 109 8.25 11.96 15.64
C PHE A 109 7.96 12.66 14.31
N GLU A 110 6.72 12.61 13.81
CA GLU A 110 6.31 13.39 12.63
C GLU A 110 7.18 13.11 11.40
N ILE A 111 7.31 11.83 11.02
CA ILE A 111 8.15 11.41 9.89
C ILE A 111 7.25 10.88 8.77
N THR A 112 7.43 11.39 7.56
CA THR A 112 6.66 10.95 6.38
C THR A 112 7.58 10.38 5.31
N PHE A 113 7.25 9.19 4.81
CA PHE A 113 7.90 8.54 3.68
C PHE A 113 6.95 8.50 2.48
N LEU A 114 7.41 8.99 1.34
CA LEU A 114 6.64 9.10 0.11
C LEU A 114 7.34 8.36 -1.02
N ASP A 115 6.62 7.41 -1.64
CA ASP A 115 7.08 6.65 -2.81
C ASP A 115 8.42 5.90 -2.59
N VAL A 116 8.77 5.62 -1.33
CA VAL A 116 10.04 4.96 -1.02
C VAL A 116 9.96 3.48 -1.31
N ILE A 117 11.11 2.90 -1.67
CA ILE A 117 11.25 1.47 -1.91
C ILE A 117 12.17 0.91 -0.81
N VAL A 118 11.59 0.27 0.19
CA VAL A 118 12.30 -0.43 1.26
C VAL A 118 12.33 -1.92 0.92
N THR A 119 13.54 -2.46 0.77
CA THR A 119 13.77 -3.86 0.36
C THR A 119 14.07 -4.80 1.52
N GLY A 120 14.55 -4.26 2.65
CA GLY A 120 14.66 -4.97 3.92
C GLY A 120 13.51 -4.65 4.88
N ALA A 121 13.55 -5.24 6.07
CA ALA A 121 12.55 -4.98 7.10
C ALA A 121 12.50 -3.51 7.51
N THR A 122 11.29 -3.02 7.77
CA THR A 122 11.01 -1.69 8.31
C THR A 122 10.78 -1.80 9.82
N THR A 123 11.68 -1.24 10.62
CA THR A 123 11.59 -1.27 12.09
C THR A 123 11.23 0.11 12.62
N ILE A 124 10.15 0.19 13.41
CA ILE A 124 9.67 1.40 14.08
C ILE A 124 9.59 1.10 15.57
N THR A 125 10.31 1.87 16.38
CA THR A 125 10.39 1.63 17.83
C THR A 125 10.23 2.94 18.59
N THR A 126 9.36 2.94 19.60
CA THR A 126 9.13 4.11 20.48
C THR A 126 8.93 5.41 19.71
N SER A 127 8.23 5.34 18.58
CA SER A 127 8.07 6.47 17.65
C SER A 127 6.61 6.87 17.50
N ASP A 128 6.35 8.08 17.04
CA ASP A 128 4.99 8.62 16.96
C ASP A 128 4.74 9.38 15.66
N ASN A 129 3.53 9.27 15.13
CA ASN A 129 3.10 9.89 13.88
C ASN A 129 4.07 9.62 12.70
N ILE A 130 4.29 8.33 12.43
CA ILE A 130 5.11 7.86 11.32
C ILE A 130 4.19 7.47 10.16
N SER A 131 4.39 8.07 9.00
CA SER A 131 3.53 7.87 7.83
C SER A 131 4.30 7.30 6.64
N PHE A 132 3.74 6.29 5.99
CA PHE A 132 4.19 5.76 4.71
C PHE A 132 3.07 5.90 3.69
N LYS A 133 3.35 6.52 2.55
CA LYS A 133 2.37 6.70 1.46
C LYS A 133 2.95 6.25 0.14
N ALA A 134 2.15 5.54 -0.65
CA ALA A 134 2.51 5.11 -2.00
C ALA A 134 3.83 4.31 -2.08
N SER A 135 4.24 3.66 -0.99
CA SER A 135 5.58 3.09 -0.84
C SER A 135 5.58 1.57 -1.09
N SER A 136 6.74 1.02 -1.40
CA SER A 136 6.99 -0.42 -1.41
C SER A 136 7.77 -0.79 -0.16
N LEU A 137 7.19 -1.59 0.71
CA LEU A 137 7.76 -1.97 2.00
C LEU A 137 7.97 -3.49 2.06
N ALA A 138 9.01 -3.90 2.75
CA ALA A 138 9.23 -5.26 3.17
C ALA A 138 9.11 -5.33 4.70
N ASP A 139 8.43 -6.37 5.22
CA ASP A 139 8.21 -6.70 6.64
C ASP A 139 8.11 -5.49 7.60
N ILE A 140 6.95 -5.27 8.22
CA ILE A 140 6.77 -4.14 9.15
C ILE A 140 6.86 -4.63 10.59
N ASN A 141 7.83 -4.12 11.33
CA ASN A 141 7.99 -4.38 12.76
C ASN A 141 7.81 -3.08 13.53
N CYS A 142 6.65 -2.92 14.18
CA CYS A 142 6.32 -1.74 14.95
C CYS A 142 6.22 -2.11 16.44
N THR A 143 6.91 -1.38 17.30
CA THR A 143 6.97 -1.66 18.74
C THR A 143 6.82 -0.37 19.55
N SER A 144 5.92 -0.40 20.53
CA SER A 144 5.68 0.69 21.50
C SER A 144 5.52 2.07 20.84
N SER A 145 4.88 2.10 19.68
CA SER A 145 4.77 3.28 18.83
C SER A 145 3.31 3.69 18.64
N ALA A 146 3.06 4.96 18.34
CA ALA A 146 1.71 5.49 18.20
C ALA A 146 1.49 6.15 16.83
N ARG A 147 0.22 6.21 16.40
CA ARG A 147 -0.25 6.96 15.21
C ARG A 147 0.54 6.62 13.94
N THR A 148 0.93 5.36 13.77
CA THR A 148 1.58 4.89 12.54
C THR A 148 0.53 4.74 11.44
N ASP A 149 0.74 5.40 10.29
CA ASP A 149 -0.20 5.42 9.16
C ASP A 149 0.47 4.89 7.89
N ILE A 150 -0.02 3.76 7.36
CA ILE A 150 0.53 3.13 6.16
C ILE A 150 -0.56 3.04 5.10
N ARG A 151 -0.40 3.80 4.01
CA ARG A 151 -1.40 3.97 2.96
C ARG A 151 -0.90 3.78 1.55
N ASP A 152 -1.74 3.17 0.71
CA ASP A 152 -1.48 2.98 -0.73
C ASP A 152 -0.15 2.27 -1.01
N CYS A 153 0.34 1.48 -0.04
CA CYS A 153 1.62 0.80 -0.11
C CYS A 153 1.46 -0.63 -0.63
N THR A 154 2.55 -1.17 -1.16
CA THR A 154 2.74 -2.62 -1.31
C THR A 154 3.62 -3.12 -0.18
N ILE A 155 3.12 -4.06 0.62
CA ILE A 155 3.84 -4.66 1.74
C ILE A 155 4.11 -6.12 1.38
N THR A 156 5.39 -6.49 1.33
CA THR A 156 5.82 -7.84 0.93
C THR A 156 6.53 -8.52 2.06
N GLN A 157 6.24 -9.80 2.23
CA GLN A 157 7.00 -10.63 3.15
C GLN A 157 8.41 -10.85 2.61
N SER A 158 9.44 -10.50 3.38
CA SER A 158 10.85 -10.74 3.00
C SER A 158 11.46 -11.94 3.73
N SER A 159 10.94 -12.26 4.92
CA SER A 159 11.36 -13.40 5.73
C SER A 159 10.55 -14.68 5.44
N ALA A 160 11.22 -15.83 5.43
CA ALA A 160 10.55 -17.14 5.27
C ALA A 160 9.82 -17.62 6.55
N THR A 161 9.90 -16.84 7.63
CA THR A 161 9.40 -17.20 8.96
C THR A 161 8.89 -15.95 9.66
N GLY A 162 7.69 -16.00 10.22
CA GLY A 162 7.09 -14.90 10.96
C GLY A 162 5.98 -14.19 10.19
N SER A 163 5.37 -13.22 10.85
CA SER A 163 4.28 -12.41 10.30
C SER A 163 4.82 -11.30 9.40
N VAL A 164 4.02 -10.85 8.43
CA VAL A 164 4.39 -9.75 7.54
C VAL A 164 4.36 -8.41 8.27
N ILE A 165 3.45 -8.31 9.25
CA ILE A 165 3.27 -7.13 10.08
C ILE A 165 3.27 -7.58 11.54
N GLN A 166 4.18 -7.01 12.34
CA GLN A 166 4.25 -7.19 13.79
C GLN A 166 3.92 -5.86 14.48
N LEU A 167 2.94 -5.88 15.39
CA LEU A 167 2.45 -4.72 16.13
C LEU A 167 2.49 -5.01 17.63
N LEU A 168 3.53 -4.55 18.31
CA LEU A 168 3.79 -4.85 19.71
C LEU A 168 3.63 -3.61 20.59
N GLY A 169 2.48 -3.45 21.23
CA GLY A 169 2.15 -2.29 22.05
C GLY A 169 1.92 -1.03 21.23
N CYS A 170 1.30 -1.16 20.05
CA CYS A 170 1.08 -0.06 19.12
C CYS A 170 -0.29 0.60 19.33
N LEU A 171 -0.35 1.93 19.33
CA LEU A 171 -1.59 2.68 19.57
C LEU A 171 -2.02 3.50 18.35
N ASP A 172 -3.32 3.50 18.06
CA ASP A 172 -3.96 4.28 16.99
C ASP A 172 -3.30 4.10 15.61
N PHE A 173 -2.88 2.88 15.28
CA PHE A 173 -2.31 2.60 13.97
C PHE A 173 -3.40 2.53 12.88
N ILE A 174 -3.05 2.90 11.66
CA ILE A 174 -3.91 2.79 10.48
C ILE A 174 -3.12 2.11 9.37
N ILE A 175 -3.63 0.98 8.86
CA ILE A 175 -3.10 0.29 7.69
C ILE A 175 -4.23 0.22 6.68
N GLN A 176 -4.17 1.08 5.65
CA GLN A 176 -5.28 1.29 4.73
C GLN A 176 -4.89 1.29 3.25
N SER A 177 -5.77 0.78 2.38
CA SER A 177 -5.58 0.85 0.91
C SER A 177 -4.31 0.16 0.41
N ASN A 178 -3.75 -0.77 1.20
CA ASN A 178 -2.50 -1.45 0.86
C ASN A 178 -2.75 -2.74 0.10
N THR A 179 -1.71 -3.20 -0.59
CA THR A 179 -1.59 -4.59 -1.04
C THR A 179 -0.59 -5.31 -0.14
N ILE A 180 -1.01 -6.38 0.53
CA ILE A 180 -0.18 -7.17 1.44
C ILE A 180 0.04 -8.55 0.81
N ILE A 181 1.29 -8.96 0.67
CA ILE A 181 1.68 -10.24 0.08
C ILE A 181 2.44 -11.04 1.12
N ALA A 182 1.77 -12.06 1.66
CA ALA A 182 2.33 -13.03 2.60
C ALA A 182 2.56 -14.36 1.89
N THR A 183 3.67 -15.03 2.15
CA THR A 183 4.01 -16.33 1.54
C THR A 183 4.13 -17.46 2.55
N THR A 184 4.16 -17.13 3.84
CA THR A 184 4.37 -18.11 4.92
C THR A 184 3.06 -18.72 5.41
N ALA A 185 3.21 -19.80 6.20
CA ALA A 185 2.12 -20.43 6.94
C ALA A 185 1.90 -19.83 8.33
N SER A 186 2.52 -18.69 8.62
CA SER A 186 2.34 -17.92 9.85
C SER A 186 1.12 -16.99 9.74
N PRO A 187 0.67 -16.40 10.87
CA PRO A 187 -0.28 -15.30 10.82
C PRO A 187 0.22 -14.19 9.89
N VAL A 188 -0.68 -13.55 9.14
CA VAL A 188 -0.28 -12.39 8.31
C VAL A 188 0.13 -11.21 9.21
N ILE A 189 -0.61 -11.03 10.29
CA ILE A 189 -0.39 -9.99 11.32
C ILE A 189 -0.21 -10.68 12.67
N ASP A 190 0.83 -10.29 13.40
CA ASP A 190 1.01 -10.62 14.82
C ASP A 190 0.84 -9.35 15.63
N SER A 191 -0.15 -9.34 16.51
CA SER A 191 -0.56 -8.18 17.28
C SER A 191 -0.56 -8.52 18.76
N GLN A 192 0.03 -7.63 19.56
CA GLN A 192 0.07 -7.77 21.01
C GLN A 192 -0.10 -6.42 21.67
N PHE A 193 -1.12 -6.26 22.51
CA PHE A 193 -1.46 -5.02 23.21
C PHE A 193 -1.65 -3.81 22.27
N SER A 194 -2.19 -4.06 21.08
CA SER A 194 -2.29 -3.04 20.03
C SER A 194 -3.73 -2.61 19.73
N ILE A 195 -3.87 -1.35 19.31
CA ILE A 195 -5.16 -0.71 18.99
C ILE A 195 -5.01 0.00 17.64
N GLY A 196 -5.93 -0.26 16.71
CA GLY A 196 -5.89 0.38 15.41
C GLY A 196 -6.87 -0.20 14.41
N VAL A 197 -6.70 0.20 13.15
CA VAL A 197 -7.61 -0.13 12.06
C VAL A 197 -6.85 -0.69 10.87
N LEU A 198 -7.29 -1.84 10.38
CA LEU A 198 -6.93 -2.37 9.07
C LEU A 198 -8.15 -2.32 8.18
N ARG A 199 -8.10 -1.46 7.16
CA ARG A 199 -9.25 -1.28 6.28
C ARG A 199 -8.86 -1.20 4.83
N ASP A 200 -9.76 -1.62 3.96
CA ASP A 200 -9.57 -1.39 2.53
C ASP A 200 -8.25 -2.00 2.01
N ASN A 201 -7.77 -3.11 2.56
CA ASN A 201 -6.54 -3.77 2.08
C ASN A 201 -6.85 -4.97 1.19
N LEU A 202 -5.95 -5.25 0.25
CA LEU A 202 -5.92 -6.47 -0.54
C LEU A 202 -4.80 -7.37 0.00
N ILE A 203 -5.17 -8.49 0.61
CA ILE A 203 -4.26 -9.40 1.30
C ILE A 203 -4.20 -10.71 0.52
N ARG A 204 -3.02 -11.05 -0.02
CA ARG A 204 -2.75 -12.33 -0.67
C ARG A 204 -1.84 -13.15 0.22
N ALA A 205 -2.38 -14.22 0.78
CA ALA A 205 -1.75 -15.07 1.77
C ALA A 205 -2.11 -16.55 1.52
N PRO A 206 -1.62 -17.18 0.44
CA PRO A 206 -2.02 -18.53 0.03
C PRO A 206 -1.80 -19.60 1.09
N SER A 207 -0.80 -19.41 1.95
CA SER A 207 -0.37 -20.41 2.93
C SER A 207 -0.73 -20.09 4.37
N ALA A 208 -1.22 -18.88 4.67
CA ALA A 208 -1.35 -18.39 6.05
C ALA A 208 -2.29 -19.26 6.89
N SER A 209 -1.89 -19.51 8.14
CA SER A 209 -2.71 -20.22 9.14
C SER A 209 -3.84 -19.34 9.66
N SER A 210 -3.55 -18.05 9.84
CA SER A 210 -4.48 -17.06 10.34
C SER A 210 -4.23 -15.69 9.70
N LEU A 211 -5.25 -14.84 9.72
CA LEU A 211 -5.09 -13.44 9.31
C LEU A 211 -4.37 -12.65 10.40
N ILE A 212 -4.88 -12.74 11.64
CA ILE A 212 -4.26 -12.13 12.81
C ILE A 212 -4.10 -13.15 13.92
N SER A 213 -2.98 -13.04 14.63
CA SER A 213 -2.76 -13.69 15.91
C SER A 213 -2.65 -12.62 16.98
N ASP A 214 -3.49 -12.72 18.00
CA ASP A 214 -3.58 -11.77 19.11
C ASP A 214 -3.34 -12.49 20.43
N SER A 215 -2.33 -12.03 21.18
CA SER A 215 -2.04 -12.57 22.51
C SER A 215 -2.35 -11.60 23.65
N GLY A 216 -3.14 -10.55 23.40
CA GLY A 216 -3.43 -9.46 24.34
C GLY A 216 -4.86 -8.91 24.24
N PRO A 217 -5.23 -7.90 25.06
CA PRO A 217 -6.50 -7.18 25.02
C PRO A 217 -6.58 -6.24 23.80
N ASP A 218 -6.30 -6.78 22.64
CA ASP A 218 -6.13 -6.06 21.39
C ASP A 218 -7.48 -5.54 20.91
N ARG A 219 -7.47 -4.34 20.30
CA ARG A 219 -8.65 -3.71 19.72
C ARG A 219 -8.36 -3.33 18.29
N VAL A 220 -8.10 -4.35 17.49
CA VAL A 220 -7.87 -4.20 16.07
C VAL A 220 -9.20 -4.33 15.35
N GLN A 221 -9.58 -3.29 14.61
CA GLN A 221 -10.75 -3.32 13.74
C GLN A 221 -10.31 -3.68 12.32
N MET A 222 -10.91 -4.73 11.75
CA MET A 222 -10.65 -5.13 10.37
C MET A 222 -11.91 -5.05 9.52
N THR A 223 -11.92 -4.16 8.54
CA THR A 223 -13.11 -3.97 7.71
C THR A 223 -12.83 -3.64 6.26
N HIS A 224 -13.68 -4.11 5.35
CA HIS A 224 -13.50 -3.92 3.91
C HIS A 224 -12.13 -4.37 3.41
N ASN A 225 -11.58 -5.46 3.93
CA ASN A 225 -10.40 -6.08 3.34
C ASN A 225 -10.82 -7.19 2.39
N THR A 226 -10.02 -7.47 1.37
CA THR A 226 -10.13 -8.67 0.54
C THR A 226 -8.96 -9.58 0.82
N LEU A 227 -9.26 -10.80 1.20
CA LEU A 227 -8.30 -11.82 1.56
C LEU A 227 -8.35 -12.93 0.53
N ILE A 228 -7.18 -13.36 0.07
CA ILE A 228 -7.01 -14.43 -0.91
C ILE A 228 -6.06 -15.46 -0.31
N THR A 229 -6.55 -16.68 -0.09
CA THR A 229 -5.79 -17.81 0.44
C THR A 229 -5.98 -19.05 -0.43
N SER A 230 -5.24 -20.11 -0.12
CA SER A 230 -5.38 -21.44 -0.73
C SER A 230 -5.52 -22.57 0.31
N ASN A 231 -5.56 -22.22 1.60
CA ASN A 231 -5.62 -23.14 2.73
C ASN A 231 -6.76 -22.78 3.70
N GLY A 232 -6.95 -23.63 4.71
CA GLY A 232 -7.81 -23.28 5.85
C GLY A 232 -7.24 -22.07 6.57
N LEU A 233 -8.13 -21.18 7.02
CA LEU A 233 -7.76 -19.90 7.60
C LEU A 233 -8.57 -19.66 8.87
N ALA A 234 -7.91 -19.24 9.94
CA ALA A 234 -8.57 -18.60 11.07
C ALA A 234 -8.55 -17.07 10.87
N LEU A 235 -9.70 -16.40 11.00
CA LEU A 235 -9.71 -14.94 10.88
C LEU A 235 -9.02 -14.24 12.06
N SER A 236 -9.10 -14.82 13.25
CA SER A 236 -8.35 -14.41 14.43
C SER A 236 -7.94 -15.65 15.23
N GLU A 237 -6.84 -15.53 15.96
CA GLU A 237 -6.40 -16.49 16.96
C GLU A 237 -6.15 -15.74 18.28
N GLY A 238 -6.92 -16.05 19.32
CA GLY A 238 -6.61 -15.65 20.71
C GLY A 238 -7.53 -14.60 21.32
N ASN A 239 -8.11 -13.68 20.55
CA ASN A 239 -9.08 -12.69 21.05
C ASN A 239 -10.44 -12.79 20.33
N PRO A 240 -11.50 -13.30 20.99
CA PRO A 240 -12.83 -13.42 20.39
C PRO A 240 -13.57 -12.08 20.24
N ASP A 241 -13.11 -10.99 20.89
CA ASP A 241 -13.76 -9.68 20.83
C ASP A 241 -13.25 -8.80 19.66
N GLN A 242 -12.40 -9.36 18.80
CA GLN A 242 -11.93 -8.75 17.56
C GLN A 242 -13.08 -8.28 16.67
N GLN A 243 -12.99 -7.04 16.15
CA GLN A 243 -14.00 -6.45 15.27
C GLN A 243 -13.64 -6.69 13.79
N ILE A 244 -13.90 -7.90 13.30
CA ILE A 244 -13.60 -8.32 11.92
C ILE A 244 -14.89 -8.47 11.11
N TYR A 245 -15.26 -7.47 10.32
CA TYR A 245 -16.54 -7.44 9.60
C TYR A 245 -16.47 -6.71 8.25
N ASN A 246 -17.39 -7.00 7.34
CA ASN A 246 -17.46 -6.49 5.96
C ASN A 246 -16.22 -6.79 5.10
N ASN A 247 -15.50 -7.88 5.37
CA ASN A 247 -14.39 -8.35 4.56
C ASN A 247 -14.87 -9.37 3.50
N SER A 248 -14.09 -9.56 2.45
CA SER A 248 -14.31 -10.61 1.45
C SER A 248 -13.16 -11.62 1.51
N VAL A 249 -13.46 -12.89 1.75
CA VAL A 249 -12.46 -13.94 1.98
C VAL A 249 -12.60 -15.00 0.90
N HIS A 250 -11.54 -15.18 0.10
CA HIS A 250 -11.51 -16.07 -1.06
C HIS A 250 -10.50 -17.18 -0.85
N ASN A 251 -10.96 -18.42 -0.93
CA ASN A 251 -10.08 -19.58 -1.06
C ASN A 251 -10.02 -20.00 -2.53
N LEU A 252 -8.82 -19.96 -3.10
CA LEU A 252 -8.51 -20.43 -4.46
C LEU A 252 -7.89 -21.85 -4.45
N GLY A 253 -7.76 -22.46 -3.28
CA GLY A 253 -7.24 -23.82 -3.13
C GLY A 253 -8.34 -24.88 -3.11
N VAL A 254 -8.00 -26.07 -2.59
CA VAL A 254 -8.99 -27.11 -2.30
C VAL A 254 -9.94 -26.64 -1.20
N THR A 255 -11.17 -27.17 -1.18
CA THR A 255 -12.19 -26.81 -0.18
C THR A 255 -11.61 -26.87 1.22
N ALA A 256 -11.52 -25.70 1.86
CA ALA A 256 -10.90 -25.54 3.16
C ALA A 256 -11.93 -25.05 4.19
N GLN A 257 -11.56 -25.14 5.47
CA GLN A 257 -12.39 -24.62 6.57
C GLN A 257 -12.00 -23.17 6.88
N LEU A 258 -13.01 -22.34 7.10
CA LEU A 258 -12.87 -21.03 7.71
C LEU A 258 -13.34 -21.13 9.16
N THR A 259 -12.48 -20.75 10.10
CA THR A 259 -12.76 -20.82 11.55
C THR A 259 -12.88 -19.39 12.11
N GLU A 260 -13.90 -19.18 12.95
CA GLU A 260 -14.39 -17.94 13.59
C GLU A 260 -15.45 -17.11 12.82
N VAL A 261 -16.51 -16.73 13.57
CA VAL A 261 -17.83 -16.27 13.08
C VAL A 261 -18.35 -15.11 13.93
N ASN A 262 -17.56 -14.04 14.08
CA ASN A 262 -18.16 -12.73 14.39
C ASN A 262 -18.48 -12.04 13.06
N THR A 263 -19.77 -11.77 12.89
CA THR A 263 -20.54 -11.80 11.63
C THR A 263 -20.37 -10.59 10.69
N PHE A 264 -20.76 -10.79 9.42
CA PHE A 264 -20.74 -9.88 8.23
C PHE A 264 -19.54 -9.98 7.27
N ASN A 265 -18.93 -11.15 7.05
CA ASN A 265 -17.91 -11.33 6.00
C ASN A 265 -18.47 -12.13 4.80
N HIS A 266 -18.14 -11.73 3.58
CA HIS A 266 -18.41 -12.48 2.37
C HIS A 266 -17.34 -13.57 2.19
N THR A 267 -17.73 -14.80 1.84
CA THR A 267 -16.78 -15.91 1.68
C THR A 267 -17.02 -16.65 0.36
N ALA A 268 -15.95 -17.10 -0.28
CA ALA A 268 -16.01 -17.96 -1.46
C ALA A 268 -14.94 -19.06 -1.37
N GLY A 269 -15.29 -20.30 -1.72
CA GLY A 269 -14.35 -21.44 -1.71
C GLY A 269 -14.12 -22.11 -0.35
N PHE A 270 -14.92 -21.78 0.67
CA PHE A 270 -14.83 -22.37 2.02
C PHE A 270 -16.06 -23.19 2.39
N THR A 271 -15.85 -24.21 3.23
CA THR A 271 -16.90 -24.75 4.11
C THR A 271 -16.83 -24.05 5.46
N THR A 272 -17.91 -23.43 5.91
CA THR A 272 -17.96 -22.70 7.18
C THR A 272 -18.47 -23.58 8.32
N GLN A 273 -17.87 -23.45 9.51
CA GLN A 273 -18.44 -24.00 10.75
C GLN A 273 -19.27 -22.90 11.45
N GLY A 274 -20.50 -22.66 10.99
CA GLY A 274 -21.43 -21.67 11.59
C GLY A 274 -22.39 -21.03 10.59
N GLU A 275 -23.46 -20.39 11.09
CA GLU A 275 -24.37 -19.58 10.26
C GLU A 275 -23.64 -18.35 9.74
N ILE A 276 -23.39 -18.32 8.42
CA ILE A 276 -23.01 -17.10 7.73
C ILE A 276 -24.28 -16.24 7.68
N SER A 277 -24.23 -15.02 8.19
CA SER A 277 -25.25 -14.03 7.84
C SER A 277 -25.06 -13.67 6.36
N ASN A 278 -25.73 -14.41 5.47
CA ASN A 278 -25.92 -13.98 4.08
C ASN A 278 -26.83 -12.76 4.09
N ILE A 279 -26.27 -11.58 4.37
CA ILE A 279 -26.98 -10.33 4.16
C ILE A 279 -26.95 -10.01 2.68
N ASP A 280 -27.98 -10.51 2.00
CA ASP A 280 -28.63 -9.79 0.91
C ASP A 280 -29.77 -8.95 1.53
N MET A 281 -29.44 -7.84 2.21
CA MET A 281 -30.44 -6.86 2.63
C MET A 281 -30.25 -5.55 1.87
N GLY A 282 -30.58 -5.58 0.59
CA GLY A 282 -31.79 -4.96 0.04
C GLY A 282 -32.14 -3.49 0.31
N THR A 283 -31.45 -2.74 1.19
CA THR A 283 -31.81 -1.34 1.46
C THR A 283 -30.62 -0.53 1.94
N ARG A 284 -29.98 0.17 0.98
CA ARG A 284 -29.13 1.35 1.16
C ARG A 284 -27.87 1.19 2.03
N MET A 285 -26.80 0.70 1.40
CA MET A 285 -25.48 1.31 1.54
C MET A 285 -24.84 1.37 0.15
N ASN A 286 -24.98 2.52 -0.51
CA ASN A 286 -24.23 2.82 -1.72
C ASN A 286 -22.74 2.77 -1.35
N GLY A 287 -22.06 1.65 -1.67
CA GLY A 287 -20.60 1.53 -1.58
C GLY A 287 -20.00 0.43 -0.69
N LEU A 288 -20.78 -0.38 0.06
CA LEU A 288 -20.21 -1.20 1.16
C LEU A 288 -20.50 -2.71 1.16
N ILE A 289 -21.24 -3.26 0.19
CA ILE A 289 -21.38 -4.73 0.06
C ILE A 289 -20.36 -5.22 -0.96
N ARG A 290 -19.25 -5.80 -0.48
CA ARG A 290 -18.27 -6.51 -1.33
C ARG A 290 -18.91 -7.78 -1.87
N ARG A 291 -19.47 -7.71 -3.08
CA ARG A 291 -19.88 -8.89 -3.85
C ARG A 291 -18.71 -9.37 -4.70
N THR A 292 -18.80 -10.61 -5.18
CA THR A 292 -17.81 -11.16 -6.12
C THR A 292 -18.47 -11.53 -7.43
N LEU A 293 -17.97 -10.97 -8.53
CA LEU A 293 -18.31 -11.40 -9.87
C LEU A 293 -17.26 -12.40 -10.36
N THR A 294 -17.67 -13.57 -10.83
CA THR A 294 -16.74 -14.56 -11.39
C THR A 294 -16.80 -14.51 -12.92
N SER A 295 -15.65 -14.35 -13.57
CA SER A 295 -15.47 -14.47 -15.02
C SER A 295 -14.73 -15.76 -15.33
N SER A 296 -15.45 -16.75 -15.86
CA SER A 296 -14.93 -18.10 -16.13
C SER A 296 -15.06 -18.55 -17.58
N ASP A 297 -15.75 -17.77 -18.42
CA ASP A 297 -16.02 -18.07 -19.83
C ASP A 297 -15.14 -17.28 -20.81
N GLY A 298 -14.35 -16.33 -20.30
CA GLY A 298 -13.51 -15.42 -21.09
C GLY A 298 -14.29 -14.28 -21.76
N ALA A 299 -15.59 -14.14 -21.48
CA ALA A 299 -16.38 -13.02 -21.97
C ALA A 299 -15.98 -11.73 -21.25
N THR A 300 -16.02 -10.60 -21.98
CA THR A 300 -15.76 -9.27 -21.43
C THR A 300 -16.66 -8.98 -20.24
N VAL A 301 -16.05 -8.60 -19.12
CA VAL A 301 -16.74 -8.15 -17.92
C VAL A 301 -16.97 -6.66 -18.01
N GLN A 302 -18.22 -6.24 -18.14
CA GLN A 302 -18.59 -4.82 -18.12
C GLN A 302 -19.10 -4.42 -16.74
N LEU A 303 -18.42 -3.46 -16.12
CA LEU A 303 -18.79 -2.93 -14.81
C LEU A 303 -19.62 -1.65 -14.94
N ASN A 304 -20.51 -1.46 -13.99
CA ASN A 304 -21.34 -0.29 -13.77
C ASN A 304 -21.26 0.13 -12.29
N LEU A 305 -21.99 1.17 -11.89
CA LEU A 305 -21.95 1.70 -10.52
C LEU A 305 -22.56 0.75 -9.46
N GLU A 306 -23.32 -0.24 -9.89
CA GLU A 306 -23.90 -1.28 -9.04
C GLU A 306 -23.06 -2.56 -9.03
N SER A 307 -21.96 -2.57 -9.78
CA SER A 307 -21.17 -3.78 -9.96
C SER A 307 -20.41 -4.13 -8.68
N PRO A 308 -20.20 -5.45 -8.45
CA PRO A 308 -19.37 -5.93 -7.36
C PRO A 308 -17.98 -5.28 -7.35
N SER A 309 -17.46 -4.96 -6.17
CA SER A 309 -16.12 -4.39 -6.00
C SER A 309 -15.00 -5.44 -6.11
N VAL A 310 -15.32 -6.73 -6.16
CA VAL A 310 -14.34 -7.81 -6.32
C VAL A 310 -14.70 -8.65 -7.55
N ILE A 311 -13.70 -8.93 -8.38
CA ILE A 311 -13.86 -9.69 -9.62
C ILE A 311 -12.85 -10.84 -9.62
N LEU A 312 -13.34 -12.07 -9.67
CA LEU A 312 -12.53 -13.27 -9.80
C LEU A 312 -12.39 -13.65 -11.28
N ILE A 313 -11.16 -13.66 -11.77
CA ILE A 313 -10.79 -13.91 -13.17
C ILE A 313 -10.22 -15.33 -13.30
N LEU A 314 -11.03 -16.25 -13.81
CA LEU A 314 -10.67 -17.67 -14.00
C LEU A 314 -10.35 -18.01 -15.47
N ALA A 315 -10.68 -17.12 -16.40
CA ALA A 315 -10.36 -17.23 -17.82
C ALA A 315 -9.90 -15.88 -18.38
N THR A 316 -9.12 -15.89 -19.46
CA THR A 316 -8.63 -14.64 -20.06
C THR A 316 -9.77 -13.76 -20.53
N THR A 317 -9.85 -12.56 -19.98
CA THR A 317 -10.95 -11.61 -20.23
C THR A 317 -10.47 -10.15 -20.27
N ALA A 318 -11.34 -9.26 -20.73
CA ALA A 318 -11.23 -7.82 -20.55
C ALA A 318 -12.24 -7.35 -19.49
N VAL A 319 -11.78 -6.55 -18.53
CA VAL A 319 -12.60 -5.87 -17.52
C VAL A 319 -12.75 -4.41 -17.94
N LEU A 320 -13.96 -4.01 -18.30
CA LEU A 320 -14.31 -2.63 -18.64
C LEU A 320 -14.78 -1.91 -17.38
N LEU A 321 -14.05 -0.87 -16.97
CA LEU A 321 -14.40 -0.05 -15.81
C LEU A 321 -15.60 0.87 -16.12
N PRO A 322 -16.34 1.31 -15.08
CA PRO A 322 -17.41 2.29 -15.23
C PRO A 322 -16.92 3.61 -15.83
N ASP A 323 -17.78 4.28 -16.59
CA ASP A 323 -17.53 5.58 -17.24
C ASP A 323 -17.67 6.79 -16.29
N MET A 324 -18.50 6.66 -15.24
CA MET A 324 -18.75 7.71 -14.25
C MET A 324 -18.66 7.20 -12.80
N PRO A 325 -17.50 6.68 -12.37
CA PRO A 325 -17.36 6.16 -11.01
C PRO A 325 -17.62 7.21 -9.94
N SER A 326 -18.19 6.77 -8.82
CA SER A 326 -18.32 7.60 -7.61
C SER A 326 -16.99 7.70 -6.88
N ASP A 327 -16.77 8.80 -6.17
CA ASP A 327 -15.61 8.99 -5.30
C ASP A 327 -15.41 7.79 -4.36
N GLY A 328 -14.16 7.35 -4.23
CA GLY A 328 -13.78 6.22 -3.39
C GLY A 328 -14.25 4.85 -3.87
N MET A 329 -14.84 4.74 -5.08
CA MET A 329 -15.21 3.43 -5.64
C MET A 329 -13.95 2.55 -5.76
N ILE A 330 -14.01 1.35 -5.20
CA ILE A 330 -12.92 0.38 -5.21
C ILE A 330 -13.31 -0.81 -6.09
N ILE A 331 -12.39 -1.24 -6.95
CA ILE A 331 -12.48 -2.46 -7.73
C ILE A 331 -11.20 -3.26 -7.50
N GLU A 332 -11.34 -4.54 -7.21
CA GLU A 332 -10.25 -5.48 -7.01
C GLU A 332 -10.42 -6.64 -8.00
N THR A 333 -9.41 -6.91 -8.80
CA THR A 333 -9.37 -8.10 -9.65
C THR A 333 -8.46 -9.14 -9.01
N ILE A 334 -8.98 -10.34 -8.79
CA ILE A 334 -8.25 -11.52 -8.32
C ILE A 334 -8.10 -12.44 -9.53
N ALA A 335 -6.87 -12.73 -9.95
CA ALA A 335 -6.67 -13.39 -11.24
C ALA A 335 -5.91 -14.71 -11.15
N GLU A 336 -6.55 -15.78 -11.61
CA GLU A 336 -5.90 -17.05 -11.94
C GLU A 336 -5.50 -17.11 -13.43
N ALA A 337 -6.18 -16.35 -14.28
CA ALA A 337 -5.84 -16.18 -15.70
C ALA A 337 -5.48 -14.72 -16.01
N SER A 338 -4.64 -14.49 -17.02
CA SER A 338 -4.29 -13.12 -17.43
C SER A 338 -5.51 -12.36 -17.95
N HIS A 339 -5.62 -11.07 -17.65
CA HIS A 339 -6.70 -10.19 -18.12
C HIS A 339 -6.19 -8.82 -18.52
N THR A 340 -7.07 -8.03 -19.13
CA THR A 340 -6.83 -6.61 -19.38
C THR A 340 -7.86 -5.79 -18.62
N ILE A 341 -7.44 -4.74 -17.93
CA ILE A 341 -8.35 -3.75 -17.36
C ILE A 341 -8.36 -2.56 -18.31
N GLN A 342 -9.53 -2.14 -18.77
CA GLN A 342 -9.72 -1.03 -19.69
C GLN A 342 -10.62 0.03 -19.05
N SER A 343 -10.21 1.30 -19.12
CA SER A 343 -11.04 2.41 -18.70
C SER A 343 -11.98 2.84 -19.83
N ASN A 344 -13.28 2.95 -19.54
CA ASN A 344 -14.27 3.53 -20.46
C ASN A 344 -14.54 5.03 -20.17
N GLY A 345 -13.69 5.69 -19.38
CA GLY A 345 -13.86 7.05 -18.88
C GLY A 345 -12.58 7.60 -18.24
N PRO A 346 -12.53 7.85 -16.92
CA PRO A 346 -11.31 8.26 -16.23
C PRO A 346 -10.13 7.32 -16.49
N GLN A 347 -8.94 7.87 -16.71
CA GLN A 347 -7.75 7.06 -17.01
C GLN A 347 -7.26 6.30 -15.77
N LEU A 348 -6.44 5.28 -16.01
CA LEU A 348 -5.72 4.51 -14.99
C LEU A 348 -4.43 5.23 -14.63
N LEU A 349 -4.29 5.69 -13.39
CA LEU A 349 -3.04 6.22 -12.86
C LEU A 349 -2.27 5.11 -12.13
N ILE A 350 -1.12 4.74 -12.70
CA ILE A 350 -0.22 3.78 -12.06
C ILE A 350 0.65 4.53 -11.06
N VAL A 351 0.29 4.45 -9.77
CA VAL A 351 0.90 5.28 -8.70
C VAL A 351 2.42 5.26 -8.76
N LYS A 352 3.01 4.07 -8.85
CA LYS A 352 4.47 3.84 -8.86
C LYS A 352 5.21 4.54 -10.01
N THR A 353 4.55 4.79 -11.14
CA THR A 353 5.21 5.35 -12.33
C THR A 353 4.69 6.74 -12.70
N GLY A 354 3.60 7.19 -12.06
CA GLY A 354 2.86 8.38 -12.45
C GLY A 354 2.20 8.30 -13.83
N GLN A 355 2.25 7.16 -14.53
CA GLN A 355 1.71 7.02 -15.88
C GLN A 355 0.18 6.98 -15.87
N LEU A 356 -0.42 7.69 -16.83
CA LEU A 356 -1.85 7.65 -17.14
C LEU A 356 -2.09 6.79 -18.38
N LEU A 357 -2.89 5.74 -18.24
CA LEU A 357 -3.16 4.75 -19.28
C LEU A 357 -4.66 4.53 -19.46
N ASN A 358 -5.08 4.14 -20.67
CA ASN A 358 -6.47 3.73 -20.91
C ASN A 358 -6.68 2.23 -20.70
N GLN A 359 -5.60 1.46 -20.63
CA GLN A 359 -5.65 0.03 -20.36
C GLN A 359 -4.35 -0.46 -19.74
N ILE A 360 -4.45 -1.54 -18.97
CA ILE A 360 -3.32 -2.30 -18.45
C ILE A 360 -3.55 -3.79 -18.65
N SER A 361 -2.50 -4.51 -19.03
CA SER A 361 -2.50 -5.97 -19.01
C SER A 361 -2.01 -6.44 -17.65
N VAL A 362 -2.73 -7.39 -17.08
CA VAL A 362 -2.44 -8.00 -15.78
C VAL A 362 -2.20 -9.48 -16.01
N ALA A 363 -1.04 -9.96 -15.57
CA ALA A 363 -0.65 -11.35 -15.73
C ALA A 363 -1.47 -12.28 -14.82
N ALA A 364 -1.62 -13.55 -15.22
CA ALA A 364 -2.15 -14.59 -14.37
C ALA A 364 -1.43 -14.63 -13.00
N GLY A 365 -2.19 -14.81 -11.92
CA GLY A 365 -1.67 -14.83 -10.55
C GLY A 365 -1.43 -13.45 -9.94
N VAL A 366 -1.67 -12.37 -10.68
CA VAL A 366 -1.53 -10.99 -10.21
C VAL A 366 -2.89 -10.42 -9.85
N SER A 367 -3.06 -10.04 -8.59
CA SER A 367 -4.25 -9.30 -8.16
C SER A 367 -4.01 -7.80 -8.24
N THR A 368 -5.01 -7.06 -8.70
CA THR A 368 -4.96 -5.61 -8.91
C THR A 368 -6.04 -4.91 -8.09
N ARG A 369 -5.67 -3.82 -7.40
CA ARG A 369 -6.61 -2.89 -6.77
C ARG A 369 -6.67 -1.59 -7.54
N LEU A 370 -7.88 -1.09 -7.75
CA LEU A 370 -8.19 0.20 -8.33
C LEU A 370 -9.09 0.97 -7.36
N GLN A 371 -8.78 2.24 -7.14
CA GLN A 371 -9.63 3.16 -6.39
C GLN A 371 -9.85 4.43 -7.18
N TYR A 372 -11.09 4.82 -7.42
CA TYR A 372 -11.36 6.09 -8.09
C TYR A 372 -11.14 7.27 -7.15
N SER A 373 -10.43 8.29 -7.63
CA SER A 373 -10.26 9.58 -6.97
C SER A 373 -10.71 10.71 -7.91
N PRO A 374 -11.75 11.49 -7.54
CA PRO A 374 -12.23 12.60 -8.34
C PRO A 374 -11.18 13.73 -8.40
N ASP A 375 -10.43 13.94 -7.32
CA ASP A 375 -9.36 14.95 -7.24
C ASP A 375 -8.23 14.65 -8.23
N ALA A 376 -7.90 13.36 -8.40
CA ALA A 376 -6.95 12.91 -9.41
C ALA A 376 -7.57 12.80 -10.81
N GLY A 377 -8.91 12.80 -10.92
CA GLY A 377 -9.64 12.52 -12.17
C GLY A 377 -9.32 11.15 -12.76
N ALA A 378 -8.93 10.17 -11.94
CA ALA A 378 -8.34 8.91 -12.38
C ALA A 378 -8.65 7.73 -11.44
N TRP A 379 -8.55 6.51 -11.97
CA TRP A 379 -8.45 5.28 -11.20
C TRP A 379 -7.03 5.09 -10.70
N ILE A 380 -6.83 5.18 -9.41
CA ILE A 380 -5.56 4.93 -8.73
C ILE A 380 -5.30 3.42 -8.69
N VAL A 381 -4.24 2.97 -9.37
CA VAL A 381 -3.85 1.56 -9.42
C VAL A 381 -2.65 1.34 -8.51
N THR A 382 -2.84 0.57 -7.44
CA THR A 382 -1.82 0.34 -6.39
C THR A 382 -1.05 -0.97 -6.53
N SER A 383 -1.47 -1.91 -7.39
CA SER A 383 -0.67 -3.12 -7.66
C SER A 383 -0.58 -3.50 -9.15
N LEU A 384 0.66 -3.61 -9.61
CA LEU A 384 1.06 -4.37 -10.79
C LEU A 384 2.23 -5.25 -10.34
N THR A 385 1.95 -6.40 -9.73
CA THR A 385 2.99 -7.40 -9.40
C THR A 385 3.43 -8.18 -10.64
N THR A 386 3.82 -7.46 -11.70
CA THR A 386 4.87 -7.81 -12.69
C THR A 386 4.80 -6.78 -13.82
N ILE A 387 5.73 -5.82 -13.84
CA ILE A 387 6.23 -5.30 -15.10
C ILE A 387 7.64 -5.90 -15.19
N ILE A 388 7.78 -6.94 -16.01
CA ILE A 388 9.09 -7.39 -16.49
C ILE A 388 9.40 -6.56 -17.73
#